data_AF-A0A3C1G1H7-F1
#
_entry.id   AF-A0A3C1G1H7-F1
#
_cell.length_a   1.000
_cell.length_b   1.000
_cell.length_c   1.000
_cell.angle_alpha   90.00
_cell.angle_beta   90.00
_cell.angle_gamma   90.00
#
_symmetry.space_group_name_H-M   'P 1'
#
loop_
_entity.id
_entity.type
_entity.pdbx_description
1 polymer ?
#
loop_
_entity_poly.entity_id
_entity_poly.type
_entity_poly.pdbx_seq_one_letter_code
_entity_poly.pdbx_strand_id
1 'polypeptide(L)'
;MEAFGHQLIVTYNTVFPSYRKLRLPKGGCLSEIVKYTDYVQIHAVCNFVSALKGPSAIIDIGAHHGAYAILIGHVVRHSNGKVIAVEPNPQSFEILTKNGSSAESVG
;
A
#
# COMPACT_ATOMS: atom_id res chain seq x y z
N MET A 1 14.49 7.61 7.07
CA MET A 1 13.04 7.87 7.15
C MET A 1 12.74 8.19 8.60
N GLU A 2 11.94 9.20 8.90
CA GLU A 2 11.58 9.53 10.29
C GLU A 2 10.13 9.09 10.53
N ALA A 3 9.88 8.31 11.57
CA ALA A 3 8.54 7.91 11.98
C ALA A 3 8.41 8.12 13.49
N PHE A 4 7.37 8.85 13.91
CA PHE A 4 7.10 9.17 15.30
C PHE A 4 8.27 9.86 16.05
N GLY A 5 9.02 10.74 15.39
CA GLY A 5 10.16 11.42 16.00
C GLY A 5 11.41 10.54 16.17
N HIS A 6 11.38 9.32 15.63
CA HIS A 6 12.53 8.42 15.60
C HIS A 6 13.07 8.30 14.18
N GLN A 7 14.38 8.52 14.05
CA GLN A 7 15.08 8.33 12.79
C GLN A 7 15.24 6.83 12.53
N LEU A 8 14.38 6.30 11.66
CA LEU A 8 14.47 4.94 11.17
C LEU A 8 15.51 4.89 10.05
N ILE A 9 16.69 4.37 10.40
CA ILE A 9 17.76 4.06 9.44
C ILE A 9 17.55 2.62 8.97
N VAL A 10 16.87 2.47 7.83
CA VAL A 10 16.75 1.19 7.15
C VAL A 10 17.99 0.99 6.29
N THR A 11 18.79 -0.01 6.62
CA THR A 11 19.97 -0.43 5.88
C THR A 11 19.74 -1.81 5.27
N TYR A 12 20.63 -2.25 4.39
CA TYR A 12 20.59 -3.63 3.86
C TYR A 12 20.70 -4.71 4.96
N ASN A 13 21.14 -4.35 6.17
CA ASN A 13 21.25 -5.23 7.34
C ASN A 13 20.05 -5.13 8.29
N THR A 14 19.09 -4.25 8.03
CA THR A 14 17.92 -4.09 8.91
C THR A 14 17.06 -5.35 8.86
N VAL A 15 16.99 -6.06 9.99
CA VAL A 15 16.14 -7.25 10.17
C VAL A 15 14.82 -6.80 10.75
N PHE A 16 13.73 -6.90 9.97
CA PHE A 16 12.39 -6.65 10.49
C PHE A 16 12.01 -7.73 11.53
N PRO A 17 11.27 -7.39 12.59
CA PRO A 17 10.79 -8.35 13.58
C PRO A 17 9.89 -9.39 12.91
N SER A 18 10.51 -10.49 12.52
CA SER A 18 9.94 -11.81 12.22
C SER A 18 8.63 -11.86 11.45
N TYR A 19 8.58 -11.53 10.16
CA TYR A 19 7.62 -12.16 9.23
C TYR A 19 8.22 -12.29 7.82
N ARG A 20 8.46 -13.57 7.44
CA ARG A 20 8.99 -14.06 6.14
C ARG A 20 10.46 -13.69 5.87
N LYS A 21 11.29 -14.71 5.58
CA LYS A 21 12.72 -14.59 5.20
C LYS A 21 12.91 -13.95 3.81
N LEU A 22 12.20 -12.86 3.51
CA LEU A 22 12.33 -12.13 2.26
C LEU A 22 13.61 -11.30 2.33
N ARG A 23 14.60 -11.69 1.53
CA ARG A 23 15.85 -10.93 1.40
C ARG A 23 15.62 -9.77 0.44
N LEU A 24 16.08 -8.58 0.80
CA LEU A 24 16.15 -7.47 -0.16
C LEU A 24 17.00 -7.89 -1.37
N PRO A 25 16.64 -7.48 -2.60
CA PRO A 25 17.45 -7.74 -3.79
C PRO A 25 18.88 -7.23 -3.55
N LYS A 26 19.87 -8.11 -3.67
CA LYS A 26 21.28 -7.73 -3.56
C LYS A 26 21.81 -7.36 -4.95
N GLY A 27 22.45 -6.19 -5.05
CA GLY A 27 23.06 -5.72 -6.30
C GLY A 27 22.11 -4.98 -7.26
N GLY A 28 20.83 -4.83 -6.91
CA GLY A 28 19.90 -3.98 -7.65
C GLY A 28 20.13 -2.49 -7.35
N CYS A 29 19.74 -1.63 -8.28
CA CYS A 29 19.71 -0.19 -8.05
C CYS A 29 18.61 0.19 -7.05
N LEU A 30 18.71 1.38 -6.45
CA LEU A 30 17.80 1.83 -5.39
C LEU A 30 16.32 1.72 -5.80
N SER A 31 15.99 2.03 -7.05
CA SER A 31 14.61 1.97 -7.56
C SER A 31 14.06 0.54 -7.63
N GLU A 32 14.90 -0.47 -7.87
CA GLU A 32 14.48 -1.87 -7.85
C GLU A 32 14.20 -2.34 -6.42
N ILE A 33 15.01 -1.89 -5.47
CA ILE A 33 14.80 -2.16 -4.05
C ILE A 33 13.46 -1.55 -3.60
N VAL A 34 13.18 -0.30 -3.96
CA VAL A 34 11.92 0.38 -3.63
C VAL A 34 10.71 -0.33 -4.25
N LYS A 35 10.78 -0.67 -5.54
CA LYS A 35 9.69 -1.42 -6.21
C LYS A 35 9.43 -2.77 -5.54
N TYR A 36 10.49 -3.47 -5.14
CA TYR A 36 10.36 -4.75 -4.45
C TYR A 36 9.72 -4.57 -3.06
N THR A 37 10.12 -3.55 -2.30
CA THR A 37 9.52 -3.28 -0.99
C THR A 37 8.05 -2.91 -1.12
N ASP A 38 7.69 -2.08 -2.11
CA ASP A 38 6.29 -1.72 -2.38
C ASP A 38 5.47 -2.96 -2.73
N TYR A 39 6.02 -3.86 -3.56
CA TYR A 39 5.40 -5.14 -3.90
C TYR A 39 5.17 -6.03 -2.67
N VAL A 40 6.18 -6.18 -1.81
CA VAL A 40 6.03 -6.99 -0.59
C VAL A 40 4.99 -6.37 0.35
N GLN A 41 5.01 -5.05 0.53
CA GLN A 41 4.11 -4.33 1.41
C GLN A 41 2.66 -4.42 0.91
N ILE A 42 2.39 -4.19 -0.38
CA ILE A 42 1.04 -4.29 -0.92
C ILE A 42 0.46 -5.70 -0.77
N HIS A 43 1.28 -6.73 -0.99
CA HIS A 43 0.86 -8.12 -0.78
C HIS A 43 0.56 -8.42 0.70
N ALA A 44 1.38 -7.91 1.62
CA ALA A 44 1.15 -8.09 3.06
C ALA A 44 -0.17 -7.43 3.50
N VAL A 45 -0.43 -6.20 3.05
CA VAL A 45 -1.66 -5.46 3.34
C VAL A 45 -2.88 -6.16 2.75
N CYS A 46 -2.85 -6.55 1.47
CA CYS A 46 -3.96 -7.25 0.83
C CYS A 46 -4.27 -8.58 1.52
N ASN A 47 -3.25 -9.36 1.90
CA ASN A 47 -3.43 -10.60 2.65
C ASN A 47 -4.10 -10.35 4.01
N PHE A 48 -3.64 -9.35 4.76
CA PHE A 48 -4.24 -9.00 6.04
C PHE A 48 -5.71 -8.58 5.88
N VAL A 49 -5.99 -7.68 4.92
CA VAL A 49 -7.34 -7.20 4.64
C VAL A 49 -8.27 -8.34 4.20
N SER A 50 -7.79 -9.27 3.38
CA SER A 50 -8.59 -10.43 2.92
C SER A 50 -8.99 -11.39 4.05
N ALA A 51 -8.27 -11.37 5.17
CA ALA A 51 -8.56 -12.19 6.33
C ALA A 51 -9.55 -11.53 7.31
N LEU A 52 -9.89 -10.25 7.10
CA LEU A 52 -10.86 -9.55 7.93
C LEU A 52 -12.27 -10.15 7.73
N LYS A 53 -13.01 -10.27 8.83
CA LYS A 53 -14.36 -10.82 8.81
C LYS A 53 -15.39 -9.70 8.70
N GLY A 54 -16.28 -9.81 7.72
CA GLY A 54 -17.38 -8.88 7.51
C GLY A 54 -16.98 -7.58 6.80
N PRO A 55 -17.94 -6.64 6.66
CA PRO A 55 -17.69 -5.36 6.01
C PRO A 55 -16.67 -4.54 6.80
N SER A 56 -15.60 -4.09 6.13
CA SER A 56 -14.54 -3.28 6.73
C SER A 56 -14.40 -1.96 5.99
N ALA A 57 -14.14 -0.88 6.72
CA ALA A 57 -13.75 0.41 6.15
C ALA A 57 -12.24 0.59 6.31
N ILE A 58 -11.52 0.69 5.20
CA ILE A 58 -10.07 0.93 5.18
C ILE A 58 -9.83 2.39 4.80
N ILE A 59 -8.94 3.06 5.52
CA ILE A 59 -8.54 4.44 5.23
C ILE A 59 -7.09 4.42 4.76
N ASP A 60 -6.84 4.85 3.52
CA ASP A 60 -5.53 4.94 2.89
C ASP A 60 -5.06 6.41 2.90
N ILE A 61 -4.17 6.75 3.84
CA ILE A 61 -3.68 8.12 4.05
C ILE A 61 -2.39 8.34 3.25
N GLY A 62 -2.35 9.40 2.44
CA GLY A 62 -1.26 9.63 1.49
C GLY A 62 -1.36 8.69 0.29
N ALA A 63 -2.58 8.48 -0.21
CA ALA A 63 -2.88 7.51 -1.26
C ALA A 63 -2.17 7.81 -2.59
N HIS A 64 -1.58 9.00 -2.76
CA HIS A 64 -0.79 9.42 -3.91
C HIS A 64 -1.56 9.25 -5.22
N HIS A 65 -1.28 8.21 -6.01
CA HIS A 65 -1.97 7.90 -7.27
C HIS A 65 -2.95 6.71 -7.15
N GLY A 66 -3.18 6.19 -5.94
CA GLY A 66 -4.23 5.21 -5.64
C GLY A 66 -3.86 3.75 -5.80
N ALA A 67 -2.57 3.40 -5.96
CA ALA A 67 -2.16 2.01 -6.16
C ALA A 67 -2.64 1.08 -5.02
N TYR A 68 -2.48 1.49 -3.76
CA TYR A 68 -2.96 0.74 -2.60
C TYR A 68 -4.48 0.77 -2.51
N ALA A 69 -5.08 1.97 -2.56
CA ALA A 69 -6.52 2.15 -2.51
C ALA A 69 -7.30 1.26 -3.51
N ILE A 70 -6.86 1.17 -4.76
CA ILE A 70 -7.52 0.39 -5.82
C ILE A 70 -7.43 -1.12 -5.53
N LEU A 71 -6.24 -1.60 -5.18
CA LEU A 71 -6.02 -3.02 -4.90
C LEU A 71 -6.78 -3.47 -3.65
N ILE A 72 -6.72 -2.68 -2.58
CA ILE A 72 -7.49 -2.93 -1.35
C ILE A 72 -9.00 -2.87 -1.65
N GLY A 73 -9.44 -1.92 -2.48
CA GLY A 73 -10.83 -1.80 -2.93
C GLY A 73 -11.34 -3.09 -3.57
N HIS A 74 -10.53 -3.69 -4.44
CA HIS A 74 -10.83 -4.98 -5.06
C HIS A 74 -10.92 -6.13 -4.04
N VAL A 75 -10.14 -6.09 -2.96
CA VAL A 75 -10.20 -7.09 -1.90
C VAL A 75 -11.48 -6.93 -1.07
N VAL A 76 -11.81 -5.72 -0.63
CA VAL A 76 -12.91 -5.48 0.32
C VAL A 76 -14.29 -5.46 -0.32
N ARG A 77 -14.42 -5.24 -1.64
CA ARG A 77 -15.73 -5.23 -2.32
C ARG A 77 -16.50 -6.54 -2.15
N HIS A 78 -15.79 -7.66 -2.04
CA HIS A 78 -16.40 -8.98 -1.85
C HIS A 78 -17.12 -9.14 -0.50
N SER A 79 -16.75 -8.34 0.51
CA SER A 79 -17.38 -8.33 1.83
C SER A 79 -18.25 -7.10 2.08
N ASN A 80 -18.63 -6.37 1.02
CA ASN A 80 -19.33 -5.08 1.11
C ASN A 80 -18.55 -4.03 1.94
N GLY A 81 -17.22 -4.15 1.99
CA GLY A 81 -16.34 -3.17 2.57
C GLY A 81 -16.05 -2.00 1.62
N LYS A 82 -15.36 -0.98 2.12
CA LYS A 82 -15.02 0.23 1.37
C LYS A 82 -13.63 0.74 1.68
N VAL A 83 -13.07 1.50 0.75
CA VAL A 83 -11.80 2.21 0.93
C VAL A 83 -12.05 3.71 0.85
N ILE A 84 -11.47 4.46 1.77
CA ILE A 84 -11.43 5.92 1.77
C ILE A 84 -9.98 6.33 1.53
N ALA A 85 -9.68 6.81 0.32
CA ALA A 85 -8.37 7.31 -0.03
C ALA A 85 -8.25 8.80 0.24
N VAL A 86 -7.20 9.22 0.93
CA VAL A 86 -6.93 10.62 1.29
C VAL A 86 -5.58 11.02 0.72
N GLU A 87 -5.54 12.09 -0.07
CA GLU A 87 -4.31 12.63 -0.64
C GLU A 87 -4.29 14.16 -0.50
N PRO A 88 -3.40 14.74 0.33
CA PRO A 88 -3.35 16.19 0.55
C PRO A 88 -2.69 16.96 -0.59
N ASN A 89 -1.85 16.34 -1.42
CA ASN A 89 -1.22 17.02 -2.55
C ASN A 89 -2.23 17.17 -3.71
N PRO A 90 -2.57 18.39 -4.15
CA PRO A 90 -3.61 18.59 -5.16
C PRO A 90 -3.33 17.92 -6.51
N GLN A 91 -2.07 17.90 -6.94
CA GLN A 91 -1.68 17.28 -8.23
C GLN A 91 -1.82 15.75 -8.17
N SER A 92 -1.38 15.15 -7.06
CA SER A 92 -1.53 13.71 -6.84
C SER A 92 -2.99 13.33 -6.66
N PHE A 93 -3.77 14.15 -5.95
CA PHE A 93 -5.21 13.96 -5.75
C PHE A 93 -5.99 13.94 -7.07
N GLU A 94 -5.63 14.80 -8.04
CA GLU A 94 -6.24 14.77 -9.37
C GLU A 94 -6.00 13.42 -10.07
N ILE A 95 -4.78 12.89 -9.98
CA ILE A 95 -4.41 11.59 -10.54
C ILE A 95 -5.13 10.45 -9.80
N LEU A 96 -5.15 10.49 -8.46
CA LEU A 96 -5.90 9.56 -7.62
C LEU A 96 -7.37 9.50 -8.04
N THR A 97 -8.00 10.66 -8.24
CA THR A 97 -9.41 10.76 -8.62
C THR A 97 -9.67 10.12 -9.98
N LYS A 98 -8.78 10.35 -10.97
CA LYS A 98 -8.87 9.72 -12.31
C LYS A 98 -8.72 8.20 -12.25
N ASN A 99 -7.80 7.71 -11.42
CA ASN A 99 -7.57 6.27 -11.26
C ASN A 99 -8.69 5.59 -10.47
N GLY A 100 -9.23 6.27 -9.46
CA GLY A 100 -10.33 5.78 -8.63
C GLY A 100 -11.65 5.65 -9.39
N SER A 101 -12.00 6.64 -10.22
CA SER A 101 -13.23 6.60 -11.05
C SER A 101 -13.19 5.51 -12.13
N SER A 102 -12.01 5.16 -12.62
CA SER A 102 -11.80 4.07 -13.57
C SER A 102 -11.94 2.68 -12.93
N ALA A 103 -11.91 2.57 -11.60
CA ALA A 103 -12.06 1.31 -10.88
C ALA A 103 -13.54 0.96 -10.60
N GLU A 104 -14.46 1.92 -10.69
CA GLU A 104 -15.91 1.70 -10.53
C GLU A 104 -16.58 1.14 -11.80
N SER A 105 -15.94 1.23 -12.97
CA SER A 105 -16.52 0.90 -14.28
C SER A 105 -16.28 -0.54 -14.76
N VAL A 106 -15.73 -1.42 -13.91
CA VAL A 106 -15.58 -2.86 -14.17
C VAL A 106 -16.49 -3.65 -13.24
N GLY A 107 -17.80 -3.51 -13.48
CA GLY A 107 -18.89 -4.24 -12.85
C GLY A 107 -19.81 -4.85 -13.89
#